data_AF-A0A1A8D7H7-F1
#
_entry.id   AF-A0A1A8D7H7-F1
#
_cell.length_a   1.000
_cell.length_b   1.000
_cell.length_c   1.000
_cell.angle_alpha   90.00
_cell.angle_beta   90.00
_cell.angle_gamma   90.00
#
_symmetry.space_group_name_H-M   'P 1'
#
loop_
_entity.id
_entity.type
_entity.pdbx_description
1 polymer ?
#
loop_
_entity_poly.entity_id
_entity_poly.type
_entity_poly.pdbx_seq_one_letter_code
_entity_poly.pdbx_strand_id
1 'polypeptide(L)' 'MDLRKAFFLLNGSGAPLVAKAQALLRWHQINRFCGATGQPTQRNQAGSQRVCSSSSIIYYPKMSPVVIVLVSDGK' A
#
# COMPACT_ATOMS: atom_id res chain seq x y z
N MET A 1 -4.59 -16.01 -2.52
CA MET A 1 -3.40 -16.34 -1.71
C MET A 1 -3.41 -15.46 -0.48
N ASP A 2 -3.40 -16.05 0.72
CA ASP A 2 -3.33 -15.29 1.97
C ASP A 2 -1.88 -14.93 2.28
N LEU A 3 -1.53 -13.67 2.01
CA LEU A 3 -0.16 -13.17 2.18
C LEU A 3 0.27 -13.12 3.65
N ARG A 4 -0.68 -13.14 4.60
CA ARG A 4 -0.38 -13.19 6.04
C ARG A 4 0.25 -14.52 6.43
N LYS A 5 -0.29 -15.62 5.91
CA LYS A 5 0.24 -16.97 6.16
C LYS A 5 1.54 -17.20 5.42
N ALA A 6 1.61 -16.75 4.16
CA ALA A 6 2.80 -16.88 3.33
C ALA A 6 4.01 -16.13 3.90
N PHE A 7 3.79 -15.09 4.70
CA PHE A 7 4.87 -14.32 5.34
C PHE A 7 5.82 -15.20 6.17
N PHE A 8 5.31 -16.24 6.84
CA PHE A 8 6.12 -17.17 7.64
C PHE A 8 6.97 -18.13 6.80
N LEU A 9 6.68 -18.25 5.50
CA LEU A 9 7.41 -19.10 4.56
C LEU A 9 8.48 -18.32 3.77
N LEU A 10 8.43 -16.99 3.82
CA LEU A 10 9.38 -16.12 3.13
C LEU A 10 10.63 -15.91 3.98
N ASN A 11 11.78 -15.84 3.31
CA ASN A 11 13.03 -15.43 3.91
C ASN A 11 12.98 -13.96 4.37
N GLY A 12 13.78 -13.61 5.38
CA GLY A 12 13.73 -12.30 6.04
C GLY A 12 13.89 -11.09 5.10
N SER A 13 14.63 -11.23 4.00
CA SER A 13 14.81 -10.18 2.99
C SER A 13 13.67 -10.11 1.96
N GLY A 14 13.03 -11.23 1.64
CA GLY A 14 11.94 -11.29 0.66
C GLY A 14 10.60 -10.79 1.23
N ALA A 15 10.35 -11.06 2.52
CA ALA A 15 9.12 -10.69 3.21
C ALA A 15 8.76 -9.18 3.09
N PRO A 16 9.69 -8.23 3.37
CA PRO A 16 9.41 -6.80 3.22
C PRO A 16 9.10 -6.38 1.77
N LEU A 17 9.80 -6.99 0.80
CA LEU A 17 9.61 -6.68 -0.62
C LEU A 17 8.22 -7.10 -1.10
N VAL A 18 7.80 -8.33 -0.77
CA VAL A 18 6.47 -8.84 -1.13
C VAL A 18 5.38 -8.04 -0.41
N ALA A 19 5.58 -7.68 0.86
CA ALA A 19 4.64 -6.84 1.60
C ALA A 19 4.45 -5.46 0.93
N LYS A 20 5.54 -4.82 0.50
CA LYS A 20 5.49 -3.53 -0.22
C LYS A 20 4.79 -3.66 -1.57
N ALA A 21 5.12 -4.70 -2.35
CA ALA A 21 4.49 -4.97 -3.64
C ALA A 21 2.97 -5.17 -3.49
N GLN A 22 2.55 -5.97 -2.52
CA GLN A 22 1.12 -6.20 -2.23
C GLN A 22 0.41 -4.91 -1.83
N ALA A 23 1.03 -4.08 -0.98
CA ALA A 23 0.47 -2.81 -0.56
C ALA A 23 0.25 -1.85 -1.75
N LEU A 24 1.23 -1.75 -2.66
CA LEU A 24 1.12 -0.93 -3.88
C LEU A 24 0.03 -1.44 -4.84
N LEU A 25 -0.01 -2.75 -5.08
CA LEU A 25 -1.04 -3.36 -5.93
C LEU A 25 -2.44 -3.12 -5.37
N ARG A 26 -2.62 -3.33 -4.06
CA ARG A 26 -3.89 -3.08 -3.38
C ARG A 26 -4.28 -1.61 -3.45
N TRP A 27 -3.35 -0.70 -3.18
CA TRP A 27 -3.59 0.74 -3.27
C TRP A 27 -4.08 1.15 -4.67
N HIS A 28 -3.41 0.65 -5.72
CA HIS A 28 -3.81 0.89 -7.10
C HIS A 28 -5.16 0.29 -7.48
N GLN A 29 -5.56 -0.82 -6.86
CA GLN A 29 -6.86 -1.46 -7.09
C GLN A 29 -8.02 -0.61 -6.53
N ILE A 30 -7.82 -0.01 -5.35
CA ILE A 30 -8.88 0.75 -4.66
C ILE A 30 -8.88 2.25 -4.99
N ASN A 31 -7.77 2.83 -5.46
CA ASN A 31 -7.67 4.27 -5.79
C ASN A 31 -7.79 4.54 -7.30
N ARG A 32 -8.75 3.89 -7.99
CA ARG A 32 -8.86 3.99 -9.46
C ARG A 32 -9.42 5.33 -9.96
N PHE A 33 -10.15 6.05 -9.12
CA PHE A 33 -10.84 7.29 -9.47
C PHE A 33 -10.38 8.44 -8.58
N CYS A 34 -10.52 9.66 -9.08
CA CYS A 34 -10.21 10.89 -8.35
C CYS A 34 -11.32 11.20 -7.35
N GLY A 35 -10.97 11.38 -6.08
CA GLY A 35 -11.95 11.75 -5.05
C GLY A 35 -12.56 13.15 -5.22
N ALA A 36 -11.90 14.03 -5.99
CA ALA A 36 -12.40 15.39 -6.25
C ALA A 36 -13.30 15.48 -7.48
N THR A 37 -13.04 14.70 -8.54
CA THR A 37 -13.72 14.84 -9.83
C THR A 37 -14.47 13.58 -10.29
N GLY A 38 -14.28 12.44 -9.62
CA GLY A 38 -14.83 11.15 -10.04
C GLY A 38 -14.16 10.54 -11.28
N GLN A 39 -13.27 11.26 -11.96
CA GLN A 39 -12.61 10.79 -13.19
C GLN A 39 -11.55 9.72 -12.93
N PRO A 40 -11.28 8.80 -13.88
CA PRO A 40 -10.20 7.83 -13.76
C PRO A 40 -8.84 8.51 -13.53
N THR A 41 -8.04 7.95 -12.64
CA THR A 41 -6.65 8.36 -12.43
C THR A 41 -5.69 7.49 -13.24
N GLN A 42 -4.52 8.02 -13.60
CA GLN A 42 -3.48 7.30 -14.34
C GLN A 42 -2.28 7.00 -13.43
N ARG A 43 -1.67 5.83 -13.59
CA ARG A 43 -0.43 5.45 -12.86
C ARG A 43 0.77 6.10 -13.54
N ASN A 44 1.80 6.45 -12.77
CA ASN A 44 3.11 6.72 -13.36
C ASN A 44 3.82 5.39 -13.74
N GLN A 45 4.89 5.49 -14.54
CA GLN A 45 5.67 4.31 -14.96
C GLN A 45 6.24 3.52 -13.77
N ALA A 46 6.65 4.21 -12.69
CA ALA A 46 7.22 3.57 -11.50
C ALA A 46 6.17 3.00 -10.52
N GLY A 47 4.87 3.26 -10.74
CA GLY A 47 3.78 2.83 -9.84
C GLY A 47 3.76 3.51 -8.46
N SER A 48 4.58 4.53 -8.23
CA SER A 48 4.67 5.25 -6.95
C SER A 48 3.56 6.29 -6.74
N GLN A 49 2.83 6.67 -7.79
CA GLN A 49 1.78 7.68 -7.71
C GLN A 49 0.67 7.48 -8.74
N ARG A 50 -0.45 8.20 -8.54
CA ARG A 50 -1.54 8.31 -9.50
C ARG A 50 -1.89 9.77 -9.71
N VAL A 51 -2.14 10.16 -10.96
CA VAL A 51 -2.46 11.54 -11.33
C VAL A 51 -3.86 11.59 -11.92
N CYS A 52 -4.64 12.58 -11.52
CA CYS A 52 -5.90 12.90 -12.17
C CYS A 52 -5.67 13.89 -13.31
N SER A 53 -6.00 13.50 -14.55
CA SER A 53 -5.79 14.37 -15.71
C SER A 53 -6.71 15.61 -15.73
N SER A 54 -7.86 15.56 -15.06
CA SER A 54 -8.82 16.68 -15.05
C SER A 54 -8.51 17.74 -13.99
N SER A 55 -7.94 17.35 -12.85
CA SER A 55 -7.66 18.27 -11.73
C SER A 55 -6.17 18.47 -11.43
N SER A 56 -5.29 17.74 -12.12
CA SER A 56 -3.85 17.69 -11.84
C SER A 56 -3.47 17.26 -10.42
N ILE A 57 -4.42 16.69 -9.66
CA ILE A 57 -4.16 16.19 -8.30
C ILE A 57 -3.33 14.91 -8.38
N ILE A 58 -2.28 14.86 -7.56
CA ILE A 58 -1.40 13.69 -7.39
C ILE A 58 -1.76 12.97 -6.10
N TYR A 59 -1.97 11.66 -6.20
CA TYR A 59 -2.25 10.76 -5.10
C TYR A 59 -1.06 9.84 -4.85
N TYR A 60 -0.66 9.73 -3.58
CA TYR A 60 0.41 8.85 -3.13
C TYR A 60 -0.15 7.68 -2.28
N PRO A 61 0.51 6.51 -2.28
CA PRO A 61 0.20 5.42 -1.36
C PRO A 61 0.29 5.88 0.10
N LYS A 62 -0.76 5.65 0.88
CA LYS A 62 -0.76 5.98 2.31
C LYS A 62 -0.04 4.88 3.10
N MET A 63 0.91 5.25 3.94
CA MET A 63 1.44 4.36 4.98
C MET A 63 0.62 4.54 6.25
N SER A 64 0.18 3.43 6.84
CA SER A 64 -0.53 3.40 8.12
C SER A 64 0.45 2.97 9.21
N PRO A 65 0.98 3.89 10.03
CA PRO A 65 1.81 3.50 11.17
C PRO A 65 0.98 2.67 12.16
N VAL A 66 1.57 1.61 12.69
CA VAL A 66 0.95 0.71 13.68
C VAL A 66 1.94 0.44 14.80
N VAL A 67 1.44 0.22 16.01
CA VAL A 67 2.25 -0.12 17.18
C VAL A 67 1.89 -1.53 17.64
N ILE A 68 2.90 -2.29 18.03
CA ILE A 68 2.76 -3.58 18.72
C ILE A 68 3.49 -3.46 20.07
N VAL A 69 2.81 -3.83 21.16
CA VAL A 69 3.33 -3.70 22.53
C VAL A 69 3.18 -5.04 23.24
N LEU A 70 4.26 -5.49 23.90
CA LEU A 70 4.20 -6.56 24.87
C LEU A 70 3.88 -5.95 26.24
N VAL A 71 2.77 -6.37 26.85
CA VAL A 71 2.39 -5.96 28.20
C VAL A 71 2.79 -7.07 29.17
N SER A 72 3.62 -6.73 30.16
CA SER A 72 4.05 -7.62 31.24
C SER A 72 3.73 -7.00 32.60
N ASP A 73 3.55 -7.83 33.63
CA ASP A 73 3.26 -7.41 35.00
C ASP A 73 4.51 -6.92 35.78
N GLY A 74 5.66 -6.86 35.10
CA GLY A 74 6.90 -6.30 35.63
C GLY A 74 7.61 -7.19 36.66
N LYS A 75 7.21 -8.46 36.74
CA LYS A 75 7.89 -9.48 37.54
C LYS A 75 8.89 -10.28 36.71
#